data_AF-A0A139H580-F1
#
_entry.id   AF-A0A139H580-F1
#
_cell.length_a   1.000
_cell.length_b   1.000
_cell.length_c   1.000
_cell.angle_alpha   90.00
_cell.angle_beta   90.00
_cell.angle_gamma   90.00
#
_symmetry.space_group_name_H-M   'P 1'
#
loop_
_entity.id
_entity.type
_entity.pdbx_description
1 polymer ?
#
loop_
_entity_poly.entity_id
_entity_poly.type
_entity_poly.pdbx_seq_one_letter_code
_entity_poly.pdbx_strand_id
1 'polypeptide(L)'
;MTVDCILLVDGRRIDAADLVGSGIDGFVIRNGSYVLKIPKLFGRLLSDGTIEADSENHFHVNHLELEKQAYERLRGVPGVAKCIECTSDGILLKYYQNGALSEYISCHKPPSMPWRWRWVLQATEIIALCHERGVLVFDIALRNFLLADDFSLRIIDFSNSSLVPQSMDITEANLDGCTARLDLFHLANVIYSIMTWQKFSFDCAMESEWPTIDQIPDLEGLDVGQIIHACWNREYTTIQEFALEIRLYAKTSSSAGILESPNQSNT
;
A
#
# COMPACT_ATOMS: atom_id res chain seq x y z
N MET A 1 6.02 -35.38 20.76
CA MET A 1 6.06 -34.69 19.45
C MET A 1 5.84 -33.22 19.72
N THR A 2 6.75 -32.36 19.27
CA THR A 2 6.53 -30.92 19.28
C THR A 2 5.78 -30.53 18.02
N VAL A 3 4.82 -29.63 18.13
CA VAL A 3 4.00 -29.17 17.01
C VAL A 3 4.10 -27.65 16.93
N ASP A 4 4.51 -27.14 15.78
CA ASP A 4 4.54 -25.70 15.53
C ASP A 4 3.11 -25.14 15.49
N CYS A 5 2.93 -23.95 16.04
CA CYS A 5 1.63 -23.30 16.10
C CYS A 5 1.73 -21.78 15.95
N ILE A 6 0.61 -21.19 15.56
CA ILE A 6 0.43 -19.75 15.40
C ILE A 6 -0.25 -19.21 16.65
N LEU A 7 0.21 -18.05 17.11
CA LEU A 7 -0.21 -17.44 18.37
C LEU A 7 -0.88 -16.07 18.17
N LEU A 8 -1.76 -15.73 19.09
CA LEU A 8 -2.17 -14.35 19.37
C LEU A 8 -1.16 -13.69 20.31
N VAL A 9 -1.29 -12.37 20.48
CA VAL A 9 -0.40 -11.57 21.34
C VAL A 9 -0.42 -12.03 22.80
N ASP A 10 -1.54 -12.57 23.27
CA ASP A 10 -1.68 -13.13 24.62
C ASP A 10 -1.23 -14.60 24.76
N GLY A 11 -0.67 -15.19 23.69
CA GLY A 11 -0.16 -16.56 23.67
C GLY A 11 -1.21 -17.64 23.39
N ARG A 12 -2.48 -17.28 23.16
CA ARG A 12 -3.50 -18.26 22.71
C ARG A 12 -3.18 -18.74 21.29
N ARG A 13 -3.48 -20.01 21.02
CA ARG A 13 -3.31 -20.62 19.69
C ARG A 13 -4.44 -20.23 18.75
N ILE A 14 -4.10 -20.09 17.47
CA ILE A 14 -5.03 -19.87 16.36
C ILE A 14 -5.10 -21.13 15.51
N ASP A 15 -6.30 -21.46 15.03
CA ASP A 15 -6.45 -22.52 14.02
C ASP A 15 -5.99 -21.98 12.66
N ALA A 16 -5.09 -22.71 11.99
CA ALA A 16 -4.62 -22.34 10.66
C ALA A 16 -5.77 -22.27 9.64
N ALA A 17 -6.87 -23.00 9.87
CA ALA A 17 -8.08 -22.95 9.05
C ALA A 17 -8.78 -21.58 9.09
N ASP A 18 -8.56 -20.77 10.13
CA ASP A 18 -9.15 -19.43 10.27
C ASP A 18 -8.38 -18.37 9.45
N LEU A 19 -7.17 -18.71 8.97
CA LEU A 19 -6.34 -17.80 8.20
C LEU A 19 -6.76 -17.79 6.73
N VAL A 20 -7.04 -16.60 6.20
CA VAL A 20 -7.34 -16.40 4.77
C VAL A 20 -6.16 -15.87 3.98
N GLY A 21 -5.08 -15.46 4.66
CA GLY A 21 -3.88 -14.94 4.04
C GLY A 21 -2.70 -14.89 5.00
N SER A 22 -1.51 -14.95 4.42
CA SER A 22 -0.23 -14.77 5.10
C SER A 22 0.56 -13.75 4.28
N GLY A 23 0.59 -12.49 4.76
CA GLY A 23 1.43 -11.44 4.18
C GLY A 23 2.87 -11.58 4.64
N ILE A 24 3.75 -10.62 4.40
CA ILE A 24 5.11 -10.66 4.97
C ILE A 24 5.05 -10.43 6.48
N ASP A 25 4.29 -9.41 6.90
CA ASP A 25 4.31 -8.88 8.28
C ASP A 25 3.14 -9.30 9.17
N GLY A 26 2.22 -10.12 8.65
CA GLY A 26 1.06 -10.53 9.43
C GLY A 26 0.27 -11.68 8.83
N PHE A 27 -0.53 -12.33 9.68
CA PHE A 27 -1.60 -13.21 9.24
C PHE A 27 -2.90 -12.41 9.10
N VAL A 28 -3.76 -12.90 8.22
CA VAL A 28 -5.02 -12.26 7.87
C VAL A 28 -6.15 -13.23 8.17
N ILE A 29 -7.06 -12.84 9.04
CA ILE A 29 -8.27 -13.58 9.38
C ILE A 29 -9.46 -12.82 8.83
N ARG A 30 -10.38 -13.50 8.14
CA ARG A 30 -11.60 -12.88 7.63
C ARG A 30 -12.80 -13.32 8.46
N ASN A 31 -13.59 -12.34 8.87
CA ASN A 31 -14.89 -12.57 9.49
C ASN A 31 -15.96 -11.71 8.81
N GLY A 32 -16.73 -12.31 7.90
CA GLY A 32 -17.76 -11.61 7.13
C GLY A 32 -17.21 -10.45 6.32
N SER A 33 -17.63 -9.23 6.70
CA SER A 33 -17.24 -7.96 6.08
C SER A 33 -15.97 -7.32 6.68
N TYR A 34 -15.26 -8.04 7.54
CA TYR A 34 -14.07 -7.54 8.23
C TYR A 34 -12.87 -8.45 8.03
N VAL A 35 -11.70 -7.84 8.15
CA VAL A 35 -10.40 -8.50 8.13
C VAL A 35 -9.63 -8.09 9.37
N LEU A 36 -9.15 -9.06 10.14
CA LEU A 36 -8.24 -8.86 11.24
C LEU A 36 -6.82 -9.20 10.77
N LYS A 37 -5.94 -8.20 10.72
CA LYS A 37 -4.50 -8.41 10.56
C LYS A 37 -3.91 -8.62 11.95
N ILE A 38 -3.20 -9.73 12.13
CA ILE A 38 -2.51 -10.08 13.39
C ILE A 38 -1.01 -10.26 13.10
N PRO A 39 -0.12 -10.10 14.09
CA PRO A 39 1.31 -10.29 13.87
C PRO A 39 1.61 -11.78 13.65
N LYS A 40 2.72 -12.06 12.95
CA LYS A 40 3.17 -13.45 12.76
C LYS A 40 3.87 -13.98 14.00
N LEU A 41 3.08 -14.42 14.97
CA LEU A 41 3.63 -15.00 16.18
C LEU A 41 3.64 -16.52 16.08
N PHE A 42 4.81 -17.10 16.35
CA PHE A 42 5.03 -18.54 16.30
C PHE A 42 5.34 -19.09 17.69
N GLY A 43 5.03 -20.37 17.89
CA GLY A 43 5.47 -21.10 19.08
C GLY A 43 5.47 -22.59 18.87
N ARG A 44 6.09 -23.31 19.81
CA ARG A 44 6.17 -24.76 19.83
C ARG A 44 5.34 -25.31 20.97
N LEU A 45 4.37 -26.16 20.64
CA LEU A 45 3.66 -26.93 21.65
C LEU A 45 4.57 -28.07 22.13
N LEU A 46 4.89 -28.05 23.42
CA LEU A 46 5.71 -29.05 24.08
C LEU A 46 4.87 -30.26 24.50
N SER A 47 5.54 -31.37 24.82
CA SER A 47 4.87 -32.63 25.21
C SER A 47 4.09 -32.53 26.52
N ASP A 48 4.39 -31.55 27.36
CA ASP A 48 3.66 -31.27 28.61
C ASP A 48 2.45 -30.34 28.41
N GLY A 49 2.17 -29.92 27.17
CA GLY A 49 1.07 -29.05 26.80
C GLY A 49 1.37 -27.55 26.93
N THR A 50 2.57 -27.17 27.38
CA THR A 50 3.00 -25.77 27.41
C THR A 50 3.42 -25.29 26.02
N ILE A 51 3.40 -23.97 25.82
CA ILE A 51 3.81 -23.34 24.56
C ILE A 51 5.07 -22.52 24.83
N GLU A 52 6.12 -22.82 24.09
CA GLU A 52 7.32 -22.00 24.01
C GLU A 52 7.18 -21.03 22.84
N ALA A 53 7.08 -19.73 23.12
CA ALA A 53 6.99 -18.70 22.10
C ALA A 53 8.36 -18.48 21.43
N ASP A 54 8.36 -18.22 20.12
CA ASP A 54 9.58 -17.86 19.39
C ASP A 54 10.18 -16.55 19.92
N SER A 55 11.52 -16.49 20.03
CA SER A 55 12.21 -15.31 20.53
C SER A 55 12.00 -14.10 19.63
N GLU A 56 11.81 -14.27 18.33
CA GLU A 56 11.69 -13.18 17.36
C GLU A 56 10.29 -12.55 17.32
N ASN A 57 9.32 -13.15 18.01
CA ASN A 57 7.93 -12.66 18.07
C ASN A 57 7.83 -11.18 18.49
N HIS A 58 8.74 -10.70 19.33
CA HIS A 58 8.74 -9.30 19.79
C HIS A 58 8.93 -8.29 18.65
N PHE A 59 9.70 -8.63 17.60
CA PHE A 59 9.86 -7.77 16.42
C PHE A 59 8.54 -7.62 15.67
N HIS A 60 7.80 -8.72 15.50
CA HIS A 60 6.49 -8.70 14.82
C HIS A 60 5.43 -7.91 15.60
N VAL A 61 5.45 -7.97 16.93
CA VAL A 61 4.57 -7.13 17.77
C VAL A 61 4.91 -5.64 17.58
N ASN A 62 6.20 -5.29 17.61
CA ASN A 62 6.62 -3.89 17.45
C ASN A 62 6.22 -3.31 16.08
N HIS A 63 6.39 -4.06 14.98
CA HIS A 63 5.95 -3.61 13.66
C HIS A 63 4.44 -3.37 13.59
N LEU A 64 3.64 -4.26 14.20
CA LEU A 64 2.19 -4.09 14.25
C LEU A 64 1.79 -2.83 15.06
N GLU A 65 2.48 -2.54 16.16
CA GLU A 65 2.22 -1.32 16.95
C GLU A 65 2.56 -0.04 16.19
N LEU A 66 3.61 -0.05 15.36
CA LEU A 66 3.92 1.06 14.45
C LEU A 66 2.81 1.24 13.41
N GLU A 67 2.34 0.15 12.82
CA GLU A 67 1.24 0.17 11.85
C GLU A 67 -0.06 0.69 12.49
N LYS A 68 -0.38 0.29 13.73
CA LYS A 68 -1.52 0.83 14.49
C LYS A 68 -1.43 2.34 14.67
N GLN A 69 -0.24 2.87 14.98
CA GLN A 69 -0.01 4.31 15.12
C GLN A 69 -0.17 5.05 13.77
N ALA A 70 0.26 4.44 12.66
CA ALA A 70 0.02 5.00 11.33
C ALA A 70 -1.49 5.07 11.02
N TYR A 71 -2.24 4.00 11.26
CA TYR A 71 -3.70 4.01 11.11
C TYR A 71 -4.39 5.03 12.02
N GLU A 72 -3.90 5.24 13.25
CA GLU A 72 -4.42 6.28 14.13
C GLU A 72 -4.20 7.68 13.56
N ARG A 73 -2.98 7.96 13.08
CA ARG A 73 -2.62 9.27 12.49
C ARG A 73 -3.39 9.56 11.20
N LEU A 74 -3.68 8.50 10.43
CA LEU A 74 -4.42 8.55 9.18
C LEU A 74 -5.92 8.32 9.35
N ARG A 75 -6.43 8.27 10.59
CA ARG A 75 -7.86 8.04 10.83
C ARG A 75 -8.70 9.11 10.10
N GLY A 76 -9.64 8.64 9.31
CA GLY A 76 -10.56 9.49 8.54
C GLY A 76 -9.96 10.12 7.27
N VAL A 77 -8.70 9.84 6.92
CA VAL A 77 -8.10 10.29 5.66
C VAL A 77 -8.78 9.57 4.48
N PRO A 78 -9.33 10.31 3.50
CA PRO A 78 -9.91 9.72 2.30
C PRO A 78 -8.92 8.81 1.57
N GLY A 79 -9.40 7.64 1.14
CA GLY A 79 -8.60 6.68 0.40
C GLY A 79 -7.64 5.83 1.25
N VAL A 80 -7.59 6.01 2.58
CA VAL A 80 -7.01 5.02 3.50
C VAL A 80 -8.08 3.96 3.81
N ALA A 81 -7.67 2.69 3.89
CA ALA A 81 -8.55 1.60 4.27
C ALA A 81 -9.21 1.87 5.63
N LYS A 82 -10.50 1.55 5.74
CA LYS A 82 -11.26 1.85 6.96
C LYS A 82 -10.81 0.94 8.10
N CYS A 83 -10.01 1.49 9.02
CA CYS A 83 -9.76 0.90 10.33
C CYS A 83 -11.00 1.04 11.20
N ILE A 84 -11.53 -0.12 11.63
CA ILE A 84 -12.66 -0.24 12.53
C ILE A 84 -12.17 -0.10 13.97
N GLU A 85 -11.10 -0.81 14.30
CA GLU A 85 -10.52 -0.86 15.64
C GLU A 85 -9.08 -1.38 15.58
N CYS A 86 -8.20 -0.84 16.43
CA CYS A 86 -6.92 -1.45 16.76
C CYS A 86 -7.09 -2.14 18.13
N THR A 87 -6.99 -3.47 18.15
CA THR A 87 -7.11 -4.28 19.37
C THR A 87 -5.73 -4.61 19.93
N SER A 88 -5.65 -5.30 21.07
CA SER A 88 -4.37 -5.88 21.52
C SER A 88 -3.81 -6.87 20.50
N ASP A 89 -4.69 -7.65 19.87
CA ASP A 89 -4.32 -8.77 19.01
C ASP A 89 -4.00 -8.35 17.56
N GLY A 90 -4.48 -7.18 17.11
CA GLY A 90 -4.46 -6.86 15.69
C GLY A 90 -5.05 -5.53 15.27
N ILE A 91 -5.18 -5.36 13.96
CA ILE A 91 -5.83 -4.23 13.29
C ILE A 91 -7.05 -4.77 12.56
N LEU A 92 -8.24 -4.35 12.96
CA LEU A 92 -9.50 -4.72 12.33
C LEU A 92 -9.85 -3.72 11.23
N LEU A 93 -9.83 -4.18 9.98
CA LEU A 93 -10.10 -3.40 8.77
C LEU A 93 -11.43 -3.83 8.13
N LYS A 94 -12.05 -2.92 7.36
CA LYS A 94 -13.11 -3.30 6.41
C LYS A 94 -12.53 -4.27 5.37
N TYR A 95 -13.28 -5.33 5.04
CA TYR A 95 -12.98 -6.18 3.89
C TYR A 95 -13.40 -5.51 2.56
N TYR A 96 -12.51 -5.57 1.57
CA TYR A 96 -12.73 -5.03 0.22
C TYR A 96 -12.81 -6.17 -0.79
N GLN A 97 -14.03 -6.47 -1.26
CA GLN A 97 -14.32 -7.65 -2.06
C GLN A 97 -13.70 -7.65 -3.46
N ASN A 98 -13.40 -6.46 -4.02
CA ASN A 98 -12.81 -6.33 -5.35
C ASN A 98 -11.29 -6.60 -5.34
N GLY A 99 -10.69 -6.88 -4.18
CA GLY A 99 -9.29 -7.24 -4.05
C GLY A 99 -8.33 -6.09 -4.33
N ALA A 100 -7.05 -6.41 -4.52
CA ALA A 100 -6.04 -5.41 -4.83
C ALA A 100 -5.98 -5.09 -6.32
N LEU A 101 -5.52 -3.88 -6.62
CA LEU A 101 -5.36 -3.38 -7.97
C LEU A 101 -4.38 -4.23 -8.78
N SER A 102 -3.39 -4.85 -8.13
CA SER A 102 -2.48 -5.81 -8.76
C SER A 102 -3.24 -7.00 -9.37
N GLU A 103 -4.10 -7.68 -8.61
CA GLU A 103 -4.87 -8.81 -9.14
C GLU A 103 -5.87 -8.33 -10.19
N TYR A 104 -6.49 -7.17 -9.96
CA TYR A 104 -7.44 -6.59 -10.90
C TYR A 104 -6.81 -6.34 -12.28
N ILE A 105 -5.61 -5.74 -12.35
CA ILE A 105 -4.86 -5.54 -13.60
C ILE A 105 -4.54 -6.87 -14.28
N SER A 106 -4.17 -7.91 -13.53
CA SER A 106 -3.84 -9.22 -14.10
C SER A 106 -5.05 -9.97 -14.67
N CYS A 107 -6.23 -9.77 -14.11
CA CYS A 107 -7.41 -10.56 -14.46
C CYS A 107 -8.36 -9.86 -15.44
N HIS A 108 -8.21 -8.56 -15.69
CA HIS A 108 -9.13 -7.79 -16.51
C HIS A 108 -8.42 -7.13 -17.69
N LYS A 109 -9.19 -6.91 -18.76
CA LYS A 109 -8.75 -6.06 -19.86
C LYS A 109 -8.59 -4.61 -19.38
N PRO A 110 -7.72 -3.82 -20.02
CA PRO A 110 -7.70 -2.36 -19.91
C PRO A 110 -9.09 -1.72 -19.78
N PRO A 111 -9.37 -0.96 -18.70
CA PRO A 111 -10.53 -0.08 -18.69
C PRO A 111 -10.24 1.16 -19.53
N SER A 112 -11.28 1.97 -19.75
CA SER A 112 -11.16 3.27 -20.43
C SER A 112 -10.12 4.18 -19.74
N MET A 113 -9.51 5.09 -20.50
CA MET A 113 -8.56 6.07 -19.96
C MET A 113 -9.08 6.91 -18.79
N PRO A 114 -10.36 7.37 -18.77
CA PRO A 114 -10.90 8.07 -17.60
C PRO A 114 -10.81 7.29 -16.29
N TRP A 115 -10.96 5.96 -16.30
CA TRP A 115 -10.80 5.13 -15.11
C TRP A 115 -9.35 5.02 -14.66
N ARG A 116 -8.43 4.87 -15.61
CA ARG A 116 -6.99 4.88 -15.32
C ARG A 116 -6.57 6.20 -14.68
N TRP A 117 -7.00 7.33 -15.26
CA TRP A 117 -6.76 8.65 -14.69
C TRP A 117 -7.40 8.84 -13.32
N ARG A 118 -8.62 8.32 -13.10
CA ARG A 118 -9.26 8.35 -11.77
C ARG A 118 -8.40 7.65 -10.71
N TRP A 119 -7.85 6.47 -11.02
CA TRP A 119 -6.97 5.77 -10.09
C TRP A 119 -5.63 6.45 -9.90
N VAL A 120 -5.02 6.99 -10.96
CA VAL A 120 -3.79 7.79 -10.85
C VAL A 120 -4.01 8.98 -9.91
N LEU A 121 -5.07 9.76 -10.13
CA LEU A 121 -5.38 10.93 -9.30
C LEU A 121 -5.69 10.54 -7.84
N GLN A 122 -6.37 9.42 -7.62
CA GLN A 122 -6.62 8.91 -6.27
C GLN A 122 -5.33 8.46 -5.58
N ALA A 123 -4.45 7.75 -6.27
CA ALA A 123 -3.17 7.32 -5.71
C ALA A 123 -2.32 8.54 -5.31
N THR A 124 -2.20 9.55 -6.19
CA THR A 124 -1.45 10.77 -5.86
C THR A 124 -2.04 11.53 -4.68
N GLU A 125 -3.37 11.65 -4.61
CA GLU A 125 -4.04 12.35 -3.53
C GLU A 125 -3.90 11.61 -2.19
N ILE A 126 -4.01 10.27 -2.20
CA ILE A 126 -3.82 9.44 -1.01
C ILE A 126 -2.43 9.65 -0.42
N ILE A 127 -1.38 9.57 -1.24
CA ILE A 127 0.01 9.76 -0.77
C ILE A 127 0.22 11.19 -0.30
N ALA A 128 -0.36 12.19 -0.98
CA ALA A 128 -0.29 13.58 -0.54
C ALA A 128 -0.89 13.78 0.86
N LEU A 129 -2.04 13.17 1.13
CA LEU A 129 -2.69 13.23 2.43
C LEU A 129 -1.92 12.45 3.51
N CYS A 130 -1.27 11.33 3.16
CA CYS A 130 -0.37 10.64 4.07
C CYS A 130 0.80 11.54 4.48
N HIS A 131 1.45 12.19 3.52
CA HIS A 131 2.56 13.11 3.77
C HIS A 131 2.13 14.32 4.61
N GLU A 132 0.97 14.91 4.33
CA GLU A 132 0.39 16.00 5.13
C GLU A 132 0.17 15.58 6.59
N ARG A 133 -0.15 14.31 6.83
CA ARG A 133 -0.29 13.74 8.17
C ARG A 133 1.03 13.25 8.77
N GLY A 134 2.17 13.52 8.14
CA GLY A 134 3.49 13.12 8.65
C GLY A 134 3.72 11.61 8.59
N VAL A 135 3.21 10.94 7.56
CA VAL A 135 3.43 9.51 7.33
C VAL A 135 4.14 9.32 5.99
N LEU A 136 5.37 8.81 6.04
CA LEU A 136 6.08 8.24 4.89
C LEU A 136 5.60 6.80 4.72
N VAL A 137 5.07 6.44 3.56
CA VAL A 137 4.38 5.16 3.35
C VAL A 137 5.36 4.03 3.04
N PHE A 138 6.40 4.33 2.27
CA PHE A 138 7.50 3.46 1.82
C PHE A 138 7.05 2.30 0.91
N ASP A 139 6.13 1.45 1.35
CA ASP A 139 5.64 0.31 0.55
C ASP A 139 4.49 0.68 -0.40
N ILE A 140 4.72 1.66 -1.27
CA ILE A 140 3.73 2.11 -2.27
C ILE A 140 3.75 1.15 -3.47
N ALA A 141 2.84 0.18 -3.48
CA ALA A 141 2.74 -0.80 -4.55
C ALA A 141 1.29 -1.13 -4.90
N LEU A 142 1.06 -1.63 -6.13
CA LEU A 142 -0.30 -2.01 -6.60
C LEU A 142 -1.03 -2.98 -5.66
N ARG A 143 -0.30 -3.89 -5.03
CA ARG A 143 -0.85 -4.88 -4.07
C ARG A 143 -1.41 -4.23 -2.81
N ASN A 144 -0.95 -3.02 -2.47
CA ASN A 144 -1.36 -2.27 -1.30
C ASN A 144 -2.49 -1.28 -1.61
N PHE A 145 -2.99 -1.22 -2.86
CA PHE A 145 -4.18 -0.46 -3.21
C PHE A 145 -5.36 -1.40 -3.46
N LEU A 146 -6.28 -1.50 -2.50
CA LEU A 146 -7.53 -2.25 -2.63
C LEU A 146 -8.61 -1.45 -3.36
N LEU A 147 -9.54 -2.16 -4.00
CA LEU A 147 -10.69 -1.56 -4.67
C LEU A 147 -11.94 -1.62 -3.78
N ALA A 148 -12.53 -0.45 -3.51
CA ALA A 148 -13.82 -0.34 -2.86
C ALA A 148 -14.98 -0.77 -3.78
N ASP A 149 -16.20 -0.82 -3.24
CA ASP A 149 -17.40 -1.24 -3.96
C ASP A 149 -17.69 -0.35 -5.18
N ASP A 150 -17.31 0.93 -5.11
CA ASP A 150 -17.37 1.91 -6.19
C ASP A 150 -16.09 1.98 -7.04
N PHE A 151 -15.21 0.99 -6.90
CA PHE A 151 -13.88 0.92 -7.52
C PHE A 151 -12.95 2.08 -7.14
N SER A 152 -13.21 2.82 -6.05
CA SER A 152 -12.23 3.78 -5.53
C SER A 152 -11.08 3.10 -4.80
N LEU A 153 -9.87 3.67 -4.88
CA LEU A 153 -8.69 3.11 -4.23
C LEU A 153 -8.75 3.24 -2.71
N ARG A 154 -8.24 2.22 -2.02
CA ARG A 154 -8.04 2.17 -0.58
C ARG A 154 -6.65 1.62 -0.28
N ILE A 155 -5.74 2.48 0.15
CA ILE A 155 -4.41 2.05 0.55
C ILE A 155 -4.48 1.27 1.87
N ILE A 156 -3.76 0.15 1.92
CA ILE A 156 -3.54 -0.69 3.08
C ILE A 156 -2.05 -0.80 3.35
N ASP A 157 -1.72 -1.47 4.45
CA ASP A 157 -0.38 -1.91 4.82
C ASP A 157 0.60 -0.78 5.10
N PHE A 158 0.69 -0.41 6.38
CA PHE A 158 1.62 0.61 6.87
C PHE A 158 2.72 0.00 7.76
N SER A 159 2.98 -1.30 7.63
CA SER A 159 3.98 -2.01 8.44
C SER A 159 5.39 -1.44 8.30
N ASN A 160 5.73 -0.98 7.09
CA ASN A 160 7.02 -0.36 6.76
C ASN A 160 6.98 1.17 6.74
N SER A 161 5.88 1.77 7.21
CA SER A 161 5.73 3.22 7.21
C SER A 161 6.56 3.87 8.32
N SER A 162 6.97 5.12 8.08
CA SER A 162 7.67 5.94 9.05
C SER A 162 6.83 7.14 9.48
N LEU A 163 6.78 7.37 10.79
CA LEU A 163 6.03 8.46 11.40
C LEU A 163 6.92 9.66 11.62
N VAL A 164 6.78 10.68 10.78
CA VAL A 164 7.54 11.92 10.86
C VAL A 164 6.97 12.80 11.99
N PRO A 165 7.81 13.30 12.91
CA PRO A 165 7.37 14.25 13.93
C PRO A 165 6.75 15.49 13.28
N GLN A 166 5.63 15.99 13.81
CA GLN A 166 4.93 17.16 13.23
C GLN A 166 5.77 18.44 13.16
N SER A 167 6.85 18.53 13.94
CA SER A 167 7.80 19.65 13.93
C SER A 167 8.86 19.55 12.84
N MET A 168 8.94 18.42 12.14
CA MET A 168 9.92 18.13 11.10
C MET A 168 9.28 18.28 9.72
N ASP A 169 9.99 18.89 8.80
CA ASP A 169 9.63 18.89 7.39
C ASP A 169 9.82 17.49 6.82
N ILE A 170 8.75 16.89 6.31
CA ILE A 170 8.77 15.53 5.73
C ILE A 170 9.73 15.41 4.53
N THR A 171 9.99 16.50 3.82
CA THR A 171 10.92 16.51 2.67
C THR A 171 12.38 16.35 3.08
N GLU A 172 12.69 16.69 4.34
CA GLU A 172 14.02 16.58 4.95
C GLU A 172 14.14 15.33 5.85
N ALA A 173 13.05 14.58 6.02
CA ALA A 173 13.02 13.39 6.84
C ALA A 173 13.75 12.22 6.16
N ASN A 174 14.64 11.57 6.91
CA ASN A 174 15.21 10.27 6.59
C ASN A 174 15.12 9.40 7.85
N LEU A 175 14.06 8.60 7.93
CA LEU A 175 13.76 7.74 9.07
C LEU A 175 13.96 6.29 8.62
N ASP A 176 15.04 5.67 9.10
CA ASP A 176 15.44 4.31 8.73
C ASP A 176 15.54 4.07 7.21
N GLY A 177 15.99 5.08 6.46
CA GLY A 177 16.09 5.03 5.00
C GLY A 177 14.80 5.44 4.26
N CYS A 178 13.68 5.63 4.96
CA CYS A 178 12.44 6.13 4.38
C CYS A 178 12.56 7.63 4.11
N THR A 179 12.37 8.04 2.86
CA THR A 179 12.35 9.47 2.45
C THR A 179 11.12 9.76 1.60
N ALA A 180 10.70 11.03 1.56
CA ALA A 180 9.61 11.45 0.69
C ALA A 180 9.91 11.13 -0.79
N ARG A 181 11.17 11.19 -1.22
CA ARG A 181 11.58 10.89 -2.60
C ARG A 181 11.35 9.43 -2.98
N LEU A 182 11.59 8.48 -2.08
CA LEU A 182 11.29 7.07 -2.31
C LEU A 182 9.78 6.83 -2.45
N ASP A 183 8.96 7.54 -1.67
CA ASP A 183 7.50 7.49 -1.86
C ASP A 183 7.09 7.99 -3.25
N LEU A 184 7.66 9.10 -3.73
CA LEU A 184 7.39 9.61 -5.07
C LEU A 184 7.80 8.61 -6.15
N PHE A 185 8.98 8.00 -6.00
CA PHE A 185 9.50 6.99 -6.91
C PHE A 185 8.57 5.78 -7.03
N HIS A 186 8.15 5.21 -5.90
CA HIS A 186 7.26 4.06 -5.87
C HIS A 186 5.83 4.41 -6.35
N LEU A 187 5.36 5.62 -6.07
CA LEU A 187 4.14 6.14 -6.66
C LEU A 187 4.23 6.26 -8.18
N ALA A 188 5.36 6.71 -8.74
CA ALA A 188 5.56 6.76 -10.18
C ALA A 188 5.49 5.36 -10.83
N ASN A 189 5.99 4.32 -10.16
CA ASN A 189 5.86 2.92 -10.59
C ASN A 189 4.38 2.47 -10.64
N VAL A 190 3.59 2.87 -9.64
CA VAL A 190 2.13 2.62 -9.59
C VAL A 190 1.42 3.35 -10.73
N ILE A 191 1.75 4.61 -10.98
CA ILE A 191 1.15 5.40 -12.06
C ILE A 191 1.49 4.79 -13.43
N TYR A 192 2.76 4.44 -13.66
CA TYR A 192 3.18 3.75 -14.89
C TYR A 192 2.37 2.47 -15.09
N SER A 193 2.23 1.67 -14.03
CA SER A 193 1.48 0.41 -14.09
C SER A 193 0.01 0.59 -14.45
N ILE A 194 -0.65 1.59 -13.86
CA ILE A 194 -2.06 1.89 -14.14
C ILE A 194 -2.23 2.37 -15.59
N MET A 195 -1.32 3.22 -16.06
CA MET A 195 -1.41 3.85 -17.38
C MET A 195 -1.08 2.90 -18.53
N THR A 196 -0.16 1.97 -18.32
CA THR A 196 0.17 0.91 -19.29
C THR A 196 -0.72 -0.32 -19.13
N TRP A 197 -1.40 -0.45 -17.98
CA TRP A 197 -2.16 -1.64 -17.58
C TRP A 197 -1.29 -2.90 -17.52
N GLN A 198 -0.08 -2.74 -16.98
CA GLN A 198 0.90 -3.80 -16.79
C GLN A 198 1.50 -3.66 -15.39
N LYS A 199 1.82 -4.78 -14.75
CA LYS A 199 2.50 -4.76 -13.45
C LYS A 199 3.94 -4.31 -13.65
N PHE A 200 4.34 -3.25 -12.97
CA PHE A 200 5.70 -2.72 -13.02
C PHE A 200 6.14 -2.24 -11.64
N SER A 201 7.40 -2.52 -11.29
CA SER A 201 8.04 -2.05 -10.06
C SER A 201 9.55 -2.19 -10.19
N PHE A 202 10.27 -1.19 -9.72
CA PHE A 202 11.68 -1.36 -9.37
C PHE A 202 11.80 -1.78 -7.91
N ASP A 203 12.77 -2.64 -7.63
CA ASP A 203 13.23 -2.86 -6.26
C ASP A 203 14.20 -1.73 -5.91
N CYS A 204 13.76 -0.84 -5.01
CA CYS A 204 14.53 0.33 -4.59
C CYS A 204 14.18 0.60 -3.13
N ALA A 205 14.94 -0.03 -2.23
CA ALA A 205 14.74 0.10 -0.79
C ALA A 205 15.42 1.37 -0.24
N MET A 206 16.42 1.88 -0.94
CA MET A 206 17.17 3.08 -0.53
C MET A 206 17.54 3.95 -1.72
N GLU A 207 17.74 5.24 -1.48
CA GLU A 207 18.09 6.18 -2.56
C GLU A 207 19.40 5.84 -3.29
N SER A 208 20.31 5.06 -2.69
CA SER A 208 21.52 4.59 -3.38
C SER A 208 21.28 3.44 -4.37
N GLU A 209 20.12 2.79 -4.31
CA GLU A 209 19.68 1.73 -5.24
C GLU A 209 18.81 2.27 -6.38
N TRP A 210 18.69 3.61 -6.47
CA TRP A 210 17.85 4.24 -7.47
C TRP A 210 18.28 3.85 -8.88
N PRO A 211 17.34 3.49 -9.77
CA PRO A 211 17.69 2.96 -11.07
C PRO A 211 18.42 4.00 -11.92
N THR A 212 19.34 3.52 -12.75
CA THR A 212 19.96 4.32 -13.78
C THR A 212 19.01 4.49 -14.98
N ILE A 213 19.27 5.51 -15.80
CA ILE A 213 18.37 5.86 -16.92
C ILE A 213 18.22 4.74 -17.95
N ASP A 214 19.20 3.84 -18.08
CA ASP A 214 19.17 2.67 -18.95
C ASP A 214 18.28 1.53 -18.41
N GLN A 215 17.92 1.58 -17.13
CA GLN A 215 17.00 0.62 -16.51
C GLN A 215 15.53 1.08 -16.60
N ILE A 216 15.31 2.38 -16.83
CA ILE A 216 13.99 2.99 -16.99
C ILE A 216 13.33 2.46 -18.27
N PRO A 217 12.05 2.02 -18.22
CA PRO A 217 11.35 1.55 -19.40
C PRO A 217 11.19 2.68 -20.43
N ASP A 218 11.05 2.30 -21.70
CA ASP A 218 10.70 3.27 -22.74
C ASP A 218 9.30 3.86 -22.48
N LEU A 219 9.23 5.18 -22.53
CA LEU A 219 8.03 5.97 -22.27
C LEU A 219 7.45 6.57 -23.55
N GLU A 220 8.00 6.23 -24.73
CA GLU A 220 7.50 6.70 -26.02
C GLU A 220 6.01 6.36 -26.19
N GLY A 221 5.21 7.39 -26.49
CA GLY A 221 3.75 7.25 -26.68
C GLY A 221 2.94 7.10 -25.39
N LEU A 222 3.56 7.14 -24.20
CA LEU A 222 2.84 7.20 -22.93
C LEU A 222 2.49 8.66 -22.60
N ASP A 223 1.19 8.98 -22.55
CA ASP A 223 0.69 10.33 -22.26
C ASP A 223 1.37 10.98 -21.04
N VAL A 224 1.45 10.26 -19.92
CA VAL A 224 2.04 10.76 -18.66
C VAL A 224 3.58 10.58 -18.59
N GLY A 225 4.20 10.07 -19.67
CA GLY A 225 5.59 9.61 -19.68
C GLY A 225 6.58 10.67 -19.22
N GLN A 226 6.43 11.92 -19.67
CA GLN A 226 7.35 13.01 -19.28
C GLN A 226 7.33 13.28 -17.77
N ILE A 227 6.16 13.23 -17.14
CA ILE A 227 6.00 13.49 -15.69
C ILE A 227 6.59 12.32 -14.90
N ILE A 228 6.36 11.07 -15.33
CA ILE A 228 6.97 9.88 -14.72
C ILE A 228 8.50 9.94 -14.84
N HIS A 229 9.01 10.30 -16.01
CA HIS A 229 10.44 10.43 -16.25
C HIS A 229 11.08 11.49 -15.36
N ALA A 230 10.46 12.67 -15.23
CA ALA A 230 10.91 13.72 -14.32
C ALA A 230 10.94 13.23 -12.86
N CYS A 231 9.93 12.47 -12.43
CA CYS A 231 9.92 11.85 -11.10
C CYS A 231 11.05 10.84 -10.90
N TRP A 232 11.29 9.96 -11.87
CA TRP A 232 12.42 9.02 -11.83
C TRP A 232 13.78 9.71 -11.92
N ASN A 233 13.86 10.94 -12.46
CA ASN A 233 15.07 11.78 -12.42
C ASN A 233 15.18 12.67 -11.17
N ARG A 234 14.28 12.48 -10.19
CA ARG A 234 14.29 13.23 -8.91
C ARG A 234 14.04 14.73 -9.09
N GLU A 235 13.25 15.10 -10.10
CA GLU A 235 12.94 16.50 -10.38
C GLU A 235 11.84 17.08 -9.47
N TYR A 236 11.14 16.24 -8.70
CA TYR A 236 10.18 16.65 -7.68
C TYR A 236 10.76 16.52 -6.27
N THR A 237 10.51 17.53 -5.43
CA THR A 237 10.88 17.49 -4.01
C THR A 237 9.69 17.12 -3.13
N THR A 238 8.48 17.51 -3.55
CA THR A 238 7.24 17.27 -2.79
C THR A 238 6.22 16.47 -3.58
N ILE A 239 5.36 15.74 -2.88
CA ILE A 239 4.19 15.10 -3.48
C ILE A 239 3.19 16.14 -4.02
N GLN A 240 3.14 17.34 -3.46
CA GLN A 240 2.26 18.40 -3.93
C GLN A 240 2.65 18.90 -5.33
N GLU A 241 3.94 19.06 -5.61
CA GLU A 241 4.46 19.39 -6.95
C GLU A 241 4.07 18.30 -7.95
N PHE A 242 4.38 17.05 -7.63
CA PHE A 242 4.09 15.91 -8.50
C PHE A 242 2.59 15.74 -8.75
N ALA A 243 1.78 15.78 -7.70
CA ALA A 243 0.32 15.66 -7.80
C ALA A 243 -0.32 16.82 -8.57
N LEU A 244 0.22 18.05 -8.44
CA LEU A 244 -0.26 19.19 -9.20
C LEU A 244 -0.06 19.00 -10.69
N GLU A 245 1.13 18.55 -11.11
CA GLU A 245 1.44 18.35 -12.53
C GLU A 245 0.60 17.22 -13.13
N ILE A 246 0.48 16.09 -12.43
CA ILE A 246 -0.41 14.98 -12.80
C ILE A 246 -1.86 15.49 -12.98
N ARG A 247 -2.35 16.31 -12.05
CA ARG A 247 -3.72 16.86 -12.10
C ARG A 247 -3.92 17.83 -13.27
N LEU A 248 -2.94 18.68 -13.56
CA LEU A 248 -2.99 19.60 -14.71
C LEU A 248 -3.01 18.82 -16.03
N TYR A 249 -2.15 17.81 -16.15
CA TYR A 249 -2.08 16.95 -17.32
C TYR A 249 -3.38 16.13 -17.53
N ALA A 250 -3.91 15.53 -16.46
CA ALA A 250 -5.16 14.77 -16.53
C ALA A 250 -6.33 15.63 -17.04
N LYS A 251 -6.39 16.92 -16.67
CA LYS A 251 -7.43 17.85 -17.16
C LYS A 251 -7.30 18.14 -18.65
N THR A 252 -6.08 18.28 -19.17
CA THR A 252 -5.86 18.48 -20.60
C THR A 252 -6.23 17.24 -21.42
N SER A 253 -5.97 16.04 -20.88
CA SER A 253 -6.24 14.77 -21.55
C SER A 253 -7.68 14.27 -21.41
N SER A 254 -8.41 14.67 -20.37
CA SER A 254 -9.78 14.19 -20.08
C SER A 254 -10.90 14.94 -20.81
N SER A 255 -10.59 15.69 -21.87
CA SER A 255 -11.58 16.47 -22.63
C SER A 255 -12.55 15.64 -23.49
N ALA A 256 -12.62 14.31 -23.32
CA ALA A 256 -13.65 13.47 -23.93
C ALA A 256 -13.91 12.16 -23.14
N GLY A 257 -15.11 11.98 -22.58
CA GLY A 257 -15.61 10.65 -22.19
C GLY A 257 -16.60 10.61 -21.01
N ILE A 258 -17.70 9.87 -21.16
CA ILE A 258 -18.65 9.52 -20.11
C ILE A 258 -18.06 8.35 -19.29
N LEU A 259 -18.15 8.41 -17.96
CA LEU A 259 -17.70 7.34 -17.06
C LEU A 259 -18.72 6.19 -17.05
N GLU A 260 -18.51 5.16 -17.87
CA GLU A 260 -19.19 3.86 -17.74
C GLU A 260 -18.43 2.96 -16.74
N SER A 261 -19.11 2.05 -16.06
CA SER A 261 -18.47 1.15 -15.07
C SER A 261 -17.34 0.32 -15.72
N PRO A 262 -16.20 0.08 -15.04
CA PRO A 262 -15.02 -0.56 -15.64
C PRO A 262 -15.24 -2.02 -16.06
N ASN A 263 -16.41 -2.60 -15.71
CA ASN A 263 -16.80 -3.98 -15.99
C ASN A 263 -17.89 -4.14 -17.07
N GLN A 264 -18.30 -3.09 -17.79
CA GLN A 264 -19.44 -3.19 -18.72
C GLN A 264 -19.15 -3.87 -20.08
N SER A 265 -17.97 -4.43 -20.31
CA SER A 265 -17.61 -5.03 -21.61
C SER A 265 -17.45 -6.56 -21.60
N ASN A 266 -18.32 -7.28 -20.87
CA ASN A 266 -18.45 -8.75 -20.99
C ASN A 266 -19.92 -9.18 -20.90
N THR A 267 -20.65 -9.02 -22.01
CA THR A 267 -21.72 -9.95 -22.43
C THR A 267 -21.36 -10.49 -23.80
#